data_AF-A0A7S3WKT0-F1
#
_entry.id   AF-A0A7S3WKT0-F1
#
_cell.length_a   1.000
_cell.length_b   1.000
_cell.length_c   1.000
_cell.angle_alpha   90.00
_cell.angle_beta   90.00
_cell.angle_gamma   90.00
#
_symmetry.space_group_name_H-M   'P 1'
#
loop_
_entity.id
_entity.type
_entity.pdbx_description
1 polymer ?
#
loop_
_entity_poly.entity_id
_entity_poly.type
_entity_poly.pdbx_seq_one_letter_code
_entity_poly.pdbx_strand_id
1 'polypeptide(L)'
;QPDPAGRLSQPPPPPDPSPDPSLGPPPGGSRSRQDANLVGRVLELAEEGRSVVEIDRALHRERYSTSRGTPWPRANDGKVVVRTLLQAGVSPRAGDSKIARYIDELRGKGYGQ
;
A
#
# COMPACT_ATOMS: atom_id res chain seq x y z
N GLN A 1 63.19 -27.25 5.61
CA GLN A 1 62.46 -26.52 4.55
C GLN A 1 61.05 -27.10 4.44
N PRO A 2 59.99 -26.34 4.71
CA PRO A 2 58.66 -26.70 4.24
C PRO A 2 58.23 -25.81 3.06
N ASP A 3 57.62 -26.46 2.08
CA ASP A 3 57.01 -25.95 0.86
C ASP A 3 55.54 -25.58 1.17
N PRO A 4 55.05 -24.34 0.95
CA PRO A 4 53.65 -23.99 1.17
C PRO A 4 52.86 -23.96 -0.15
N ALA A 5 52.78 -25.09 -0.85
CA ALA A 5 51.91 -25.25 -2.02
C ALA A 5 50.78 -26.23 -1.69
N GLY A 6 49.68 -25.71 -1.16
CA GLY A 6 48.50 -26.51 -0.83
C GLY A 6 47.22 -25.70 -0.65
N ARG A 7 47.09 -24.57 -1.36
CA ARG A 7 45.82 -23.81 -1.38
C ARG A 7 44.88 -24.46 -2.38
N LEU A 8 44.22 -25.53 -1.95
CA LEU A 8 43.12 -26.13 -2.71
C LEU A 8 42.03 -25.08 -2.91
N SER A 9 41.76 -24.82 -4.18
CA SER A 9 40.81 -23.87 -4.73
C SER A 9 39.44 -23.97 -4.06
N GLN A 10 39.12 -22.99 -3.23
CA GLN A 10 37.75 -22.72 -2.81
C GLN A 10 36.97 -22.30 -4.08
N PRO A 11 35.84 -22.94 -4.43
CA PRO A 11 35.01 -22.47 -5.53
C PRO A 11 34.47 -21.07 -5.20
N PRO A 12 34.28 -20.20 -6.21
CA PRO A 12 33.72 -18.88 -5.96
C PRO A 12 32.31 -19.02 -5.34
N PRO A 13 31.89 -18.07 -4.48
CA PRO A 13 30.51 -18.03 -4.00
C PRO A 13 29.56 -17.93 -5.21
N PRO A 14 28.32 -18.47 -5.11
CA PRO A 14 27.34 -18.28 -6.17
C PRO A 14 27.13 -16.77 -6.40
N PRO A 15 26.87 -16.36 -7.65
CA PRO A 15 26.50 -14.97 -7.91
C PRO A 15 25.23 -14.66 -7.10
N ASP A 16 25.26 -13.52 -6.42
CA ASP A 16 24.10 -12.88 -5.80
C ASP A 16 22.93 -12.90 -6.79
N PRO A 17 21.68 -13.20 -6.37
CA PRO A 17 20.52 -13.04 -7.24
C PRO A 17 20.32 -11.55 -7.52
N SER A 18 21.07 -11.03 -8.49
CA SER A 18 20.80 -9.75 -9.12
C SER A 18 19.34 -9.77 -9.57
N PRO A 19 18.50 -8.81 -9.17
CA PRO A 19 17.14 -8.73 -9.67
C PRO A 19 17.22 -8.49 -11.17
N ASP A 20 16.72 -9.46 -11.93
CA ASP A 20 16.50 -9.38 -13.36
C ASP A 20 15.78 -8.06 -13.71
N PRO A 21 16.37 -7.15 -14.51
CA PRO A 21 15.69 -5.94 -14.97
C PRO A 21 14.88 -6.18 -16.27
N SER A 22 14.56 -7.43 -16.61
CA SER A 22 13.87 -7.82 -17.85
C SER A 22 12.43 -8.29 -17.61
N LEU A 23 11.70 -7.54 -16.79
CA LEU A 23 10.31 -7.24 -17.11
C LEU A 23 10.17 -5.73 -17.10
N GLY A 24 10.07 -5.15 -18.30
CA GLY A 24 9.90 -3.72 -18.48
C GLY A 24 8.79 -3.17 -17.58
N PRO A 25 8.90 -1.90 -17.14
CA PRO A 25 7.84 -1.27 -16.38
C PRO A 25 6.53 -1.40 -17.18
N PRO A 26 5.42 -1.82 -16.56
CA PRO A 26 4.14 -1.86 -17.25
C PRO A 26 3.87 -0.47 -17.85
N PRO A 27 3.54 -0.37 -19.14
CA PRO A 27 3.26 0.92 -19.75
C PRO A 27 1.95 1.44 -19.19
N GLY A 28 1.99 2.61 -18.56
CA GLY A 28 0.80 3.43 -18.33
C GLY A 28 -0.18 2.89 -17.29
N GLY A 29 0.02 3.29 -16.04
CA GLY A 29 -1.04 3.22 -15.04
C GLY A 29 -0.52 3.65 -13.68
N SER A 30 -0.72 4.91 -13.32
CA SER A 30 -0.64 5.36 -11.93
C SER A 30 -1.70 4.64 -11.08
N ARG A 31 -1.51 3.34 -10.81
CA ARG A 31 -2.34 2.54 -9.91
C ARG A 31 -1.59 2.42 -8.59
N SER A 32 -2.20 3.00 -7.56
CA SER A 32 -1.69 3.13 -6.21
C SER A 32 -0.90 1.91 -5.72
N ARG A 33 0.27 2.16 -5.11
CA ARG A 33 1.09 1.19 -4.38
C ARG A 33 0.43 0.60 -3.13
N GLN A 34 -0.90 0.53 -3.09
CA GLN A 34 -1.64 -0.04 -1.98
C GLN A 34 -1.92 -1.51 -2.27
N ASP A 35 -1.85 -2.31 -1.21
CA ASP A 35 -2.10 -3.74 -1.28
C ASP A 35 -3.53 -4.00 -1.80
N ALA A 36 -3.68 -4.93 -2.75
CA ALA A 36 -4.96 -5.24 -3.36
C ALA A 36 -5.98 -5.78 -2.32
N ASN A 37 -5.53 -6.53 -1.31
CA ASN A 37 -6.41 -7.01 -0.24
C ASN A 37 -6.93 -5.86 0.61
N LEU A 38 -6.08 -4.85 0.85
CA LEU A 38 -6.50 -3.66 1.58
C LEU A 38 -7.53 -2.87 0.80
N VAL A 39 -7.30 -2.66 -0.50
CA VAL A 39 -8.26 -1.97 -1.36
C VAL A 39 -9.59 -2.71 -1.40
N GLY A 40 -9.57 -4.03 -1.61
CA GLY A 40 -10.77 -4.87 -1.60
C GLY A 40 -11.55 -4.73 -0.29
N ARG A 41 -10.85 -4.82 0.85
CA ARG A 41 -11.48 -4.68 2.17
C ARG A 41 -12.06 -3.28 2.41
N VAL A 42 -11.35 -2.23 1.98
CA VAL A 42 -11.86 -0.85 2.07
C VAL A 42 -13.14 -0.69 1.27
N LEU A 43 -13.22 -1.25 0.07
CA LEU A 43 -14.40 -1.19 -0.79
C LEU A 43 -15.55 -1.97 -0.18
N GLU A 44 -15.31 -3.19 0.28
CA GLU A 44 -16.34 -4.02 0.93
C GLU A 44 -16.96 -3.30 2.14
N LEU A 45 -16.13 -2.75 3.04
CA LEU A 45 -16.61 -2.00 4.19
C LEU A 45 -17.35 -0.70 3.79
N ALA A 46 -16.99 -0.08 2.68
CA ALA A 46 -17.69 1.09 2.15
C ALA A 46 -19.03 0.72 1.51
N GLU A 47 -19.13 -0.44 0.85
CA GLU A 47 -20.40 -0.99 0.33
C GLU A 47 -21.36 -1.38 1.46
N GLU A 48 -20.85 -1.85 2.59
CA GLU A 48 -21.64 -1.99 3.84
C GLU A 48 -22.16 -0.64 4.39
N GLY A 49 -21.74 0.49 3.80
CA GLY A 49 -22.16 1.83 4.17
C GLY A 49 -21.42 2.41 5.36
N ARG A 50 -20.29 1.81 5.78
CA ARG A 50 -19.47 2.30 6.89
C ARG A 50 -18.79 3.61 6.54
N SER A 51 -18.58 4.42 7.57
CA SER A 51 -17.84 5.67 7.43
C SER A 51 -16.33 5.42 7.32
N VAL A 52 -15.59 6.38 6.75
CA VAL A 52 -14.12 6.29 6.62
C VAL A 52 -13.42 6.00 7.95
N VAL A 53 -13.92 6.56 9.07
CA VAL A 53 -13.32 6.31 10.40
C VAL A 53 -13.59 4.91 10.90
N GLU A 54 -14.76 4.35 10.59
CA GLU A 54 -15.06 2.96 10.92
C GLU A 54 -14.25 1.98 10.09
N ILE A 55 -14.07 2.28 8.80
CA ILE A 55 -13.19 1.52 7.90
C ILE A 55 -11.76 1.55 8.46
N ASP A 56 -11.25 2.71 8.82
CA ASP A 56 -9.90 2.86 9.38
C ASP A 56 -9.70 2.04 10.67
N ARG A 57 -10.69 2.07 11.57
CA ARG A 57 -10.70 1.26 12.80
C ARG A 57 -10.83 -0.24 12.52
N ALA A 58 -11.52 -0.63 11.46
CA ALA A 58 -11.61 -2.02 11.03
C ALA A 58 -10.25 -2.52 10.53
N LEU A 59 -9.61 -1.78 9.63
CA LEU A 59 -8.27 -2.11 9.11
C LEU A 59 -7.23 -2.25 10.22
N HIS A 60 -7.27 -1.39 11.24
CA HIS A 60 -6.42 -1.54 12.43
C HIS A 60 -6.70 -2.83 13.20
N ARG A 61 -7.97 -3.13 13.48
CA ARG A 61 -8.39 -4.34 14.21
C ARG A 61 -8.00 -5.61 13.46
N GLU A 62 -8.11 -5.58 12.14
CA GLU A 62 -7.78 -6.66 11.22
C GLU A 62 -6.27 -6.76 10.91
N ARG A 63 -5.45 -5.91 11.54
CA ARG A 63 -3.97 -5.93 11.43
C ARG A 63 -3.48 -5.77 9.98
N TYR A 64 -4.20 -5.01 9.16
CA TYR A 64 -3.69 -4.61 7.85
C TYR A 64 -2.40 -3.81 8.00
N SER A 65 -1.62 -3.75 6.92
CA SER A 65 -0.39 -2.97 6.86
C SER A 65 -0.56 -1.78 5.91
N THR A 66 0.15 -0.70 6.20
CA THR A 66 0.28 0.43 5.29
C THR A 66 1.15 0.03 4.09
N SER A 67 1.18 0.87 3.06
CA SER A 67 2.04 0.68 1.87
C SER A 67 3.55 0.67 2.19
N ARG A 68 3.96 1.01 3.42
CA ARG A 68 5.34 0.91 3.90
C ARG A 68 5.62 -0.39 4.66
N GLY A 69 4.66 -1.31 4.76
CA GLY A 69 4.78 -2.55 5.53
C GLY A 69 4.69 -2.35 7.04
N THR A 70 4.31 -1.15 7.50
CA THR A 70 4.05 -0.91 8.93
C THR A 70 2.60 -1.27 9.28
N PRO A 71 2.32 -1.74 10.50
CA PRO A 71 0.94 -2.04 10.91
C PRO A 71 0.05 -0.79 10.80
N TRP A 72 -1.20 -0.99 10.40
CA TRP A 72 -2.16 0.08 10.25
C TRP A 72 -2.34 0.81 11.59
N PRO A 73 -2.17 2.14 11.64
CA PRO A 73 -2.25 2.88 12.89
C PRO A 73 -3.67 2.82 13.46
N ARG A 74 -3.78 2.92 14.79
CA ARG A 74 -5.07 2.90 15.51
C ARG A 74 -5.98 4.08 15.14
N ALA A 75 -5.36 5.20 14.81
CA ALA A 75 -6.00 6.39 14.28
C ALA A 75 -5.15 6.88 13.11
N ASN A 76 -5.50 6.44 11.91
CA ASN A 76 -5.02 7.11 10.71
C ASN A 76 -5.92 8.34 10.48
N ASP A 77 -5.42 9.36 9.77
CA ASP A 77 -6.25 10.51 9.38
C ASP A 77 -7.38 10.16 8.40
N GLY A 78 -7.63 8.86 8.10
CA GLY A 78 -8.59 8.39 7.10
C GLY A 78 -8.25 8.76 5.65
N LYS A 79 -7.20 9.55 5.44
CA LYS A 79 -6.80 10.09 4.13
C LYS A 79 -6.51 9.02 3.10
N VAL A 80 -5.90 7.93 3.54
CA VAL A 80 -5.55 6.80 2.69
C VAL A 80 -6.84 6.13 2.21
N VAL A 81 -7.75 5.80 3.12
CA VAL A 81 -9.07 5.22 2.82
C VAL A 81 -9.87 6.12 1.88
N VAL A 82 -9.94 7.44 2.14
CA VAL A 82 -10.60 8.41 1.25
C VAL A 82 -10.02 8.36 -0.16
N ARG A 83 -8.69 8.35 -0.28
CA ARG A 83 -8.03 8.29 -1.59
C ARG A 83 -8.31 6.96 -2.30
N THR A 84 -8.27 5.85 -1.57
CA THR A 84 -8.60 4.52 -2.11
C THR A 84 -10.03 4.48 -2.66
N LEU A 85 -11.01 4.98 -1.91
CA LEU A 85 -12.41 5.03 -2.32
C LEU A 85 -12.61 5.91 -3.55
N LEU A 86 -12.08 7.13 -3.53
CA LEU A 86 -12.17 8.05 -4.67
C LEU A 86 -11.50 7.50 -5.94
N GLN A 87 -10.37 6.80 -5.81
CA GLN A 87 -9.70 6.14 -6.94
C GLN A 87 -10.50 4.96 -7.51
N ALA A 88 -11.29 4.31 -6.66
CA ALA A 88 -12.19 3.24 -7.09
C ALA A 88 -13.54 3.78 -7.62
N GLY A 89 -13.73 5.10 -7.68
CA GLY A 89 -15.01 5.72 -8.07
C GLY A 89 -16.10 5.62 -7.00
N VAL A 90 -15.75 5.21 -5.77
CA VAL A 90 -16.69 5.10 -4.65
C VAL A 90 -16.69 6.40 -3.86
N SER A 91 -17.88 6.95 -3.59
CA SER A 91 -18.02 8.16 -2.77
C SER A 91 -17.77 7.84 -1.29
N PRO A 92 -16.69 8.37 -0.67
CA PRO A 92 -16.39 8.11 0.72
C PRO A 92 -17.41 8.77 1.65
N ARG A 93 -17.95 8.00 2.60
CA ARG A 93 -18.79 8.54 3.67
C ARG A 93 -17.93 9.18 4.75
N ALA A 94 -18.06 10.50 4.91
CA ALA A 94 -17.44 11.19 6.01
C ALA A 94 -17.96 10.63 7.34
N GLY A 95 -17.04 10.20 8.22
CA GLY A 95 -17.35 9.87 9.62
C GLY A 95 -17.24 11.08 10.55
N ASP A 96 -16.51 12.11 10.12
CA ASP A 96 -16.18 13.29 10.92
C ASP A 96 -16.00 14.53 10.03
N SER A 97 -16.13 15.72 10.61
CA SER A 97 -16.01 17.02 9.92
C SER A 97 -14.64 17.22 9.26
N LYS A 98 -13.57 16.71 9.86
CA LYS A 98 -12.21 16.75 9.29
C LYS A 98 -12.11 15.96 7.99
N ILE A 99 -12.75 14.80 7.94
CA ILE A 99 -12.77 13.94 6.75
C ILE A 99 -13.66 14.54 5.68
N ALA A 100 -14.83 15.09 6.05
CA ALA A 100 -15.69 15.80 5.11
C ALA A 100 -14.93 16.93 4.39
N ARG A 101 -14.19 17.76 5.15
CA ARG A 101 -13.36 18.84 4.58
C ARG A 101 -12.25 18.32 3.66
N TYR A 102 -11.64 17.19 4.02
CA TYR A 102 -10.59 16.58 3.21
C TYR A 102 -11.12 15.95 1.91
N ILE A 103 -12.31 15.32 1.95
CA ILE A 103 -12.99 14.82 0.75
C ILE A 103 -13.27 15.98 -0.22
N ASP A 104 -13.79 17.09 0.30
CA ASP A 104 -14.08 18.28 -0.50
C ASP A 104 -12.81 18.86 -1.16
N GLU A 105 -11.73 18.98 -0.39
CA GLU A 105 -10.42 19.41 -0.90
C GLU A 105 -9.90 18.48 -2.01
N LEU A 106 -10.07 17.17 -1.87
CA LEU A 106 -9.63 16.19 -2.87
C LEU A 106 -10.48 16.23 -4.15
N ARG A 107 -11.80 16.41 -4.04
CA ARG A 107 -12.67 16.60 -5.21
C ARG A 107 -12.29 17.86 -5.99
N GLY A 108 -12.00 18.96 -5.29
CA GLY A 108 -11.50 20.19 -5.91
C GLY A 108 -10.16 20.02 -6.66
N LYS A 109 -9.38 18.98 -6.31
CA LYS A 109 -8.12 18.60 -6.96
C LYS A 109 -8.31 17.60 -8.12
N GLY A 110 -9.55 17.22 -8.46
CA GLY A 110 -9.85 16.27 -9.52
C GLY A 110 -9.75 14.80 -9.13
N TYR A 111 -9.74 14.47 -7.84
CA TYR A 111 -9.86 13.07 -7.40
C TYR A 111 -11.33 12.62 -7.42
N GLY A 112 -11.61 11.52 -8.13
CA GLY A 112 -12.96 10.92 -8.21
C GLY A 112 -13.88 11.54 -9.27
N GLN A 113 -13.31 12.13 -10.33
CA GLN A 113 -14.04 12.39 -11.58
C GLN A 113 -14.15 11.14 -12.43
#